data_AF-A0A3C1GI55-F1
#
_entry.id   AF-A0A3C1GI55-F1
#
_cell.length_a   1.000
_cell.length_b   1.000
_cell.length_c   1.000
_cell.angle_alpha   90.00
_cell.angle_beta   90.00
_cell.angle_gamma   90.00
#
_symmetry.space_group_name_H-M   'P 1'
#
loop_
_entity.id
_entity.type
_entity.pdbx_description
1 polymer ?
#
loop_
_entity_poly.entity_id
_entity_poly.type
_entity_poly.pdbx_seq_one_letter_code
_entity_poly.pdbx_strand_id
1 'polypeptide(L)'
;MKLLVGVIVSGFPVKVVPVEFWKAYEQLASRIREGPCGLTYYEMKLSESFPTDVARNQIVRYMLSKDFDALLFLDADHVFDPTLFERLAEHGKPVITARYHVKRPPFHANAYIRHPLAPVGRYKTVHYGRGCFEIDRGGAGALLISACCGGDWRGLVPLSTESEPG
;
A
#
# COMPACT_ATOMS: atom_id res chain seq x y z
N MET A 1 12.21 0.78 -13.92
CA MET A 1 11.19 1.19 -12.92
C MET A 1 11.89 1.49 -11.60
N LYS A 2 11.62 2.65 -10.99
CA LYS A 2 12.13 3.11 -9.69
C LYS A 2 11.06 2.91 -8.63
N LEU A 3 11.32 2.06 -7.64
CA LEU A 3 10.34 1.70 -6.61
C LEU A 3 10.68 2.32 -5.26
N LEU A 4 9.70 2.95 -4.63
CA LEU A 4 9.76 3.27 -3.20
C LEU A 4 9.05 2.17 -2.40
N VAL A 5 9.70 1.62 -1.38
CA VAL A 5 9.07 0.74 -0.40
C VAL A 5 8.82 1.54 0.88
N GLY A 6 7.56 1.86 1.15
CA GLY A 6 7.14 2.60 2.33
C GLY A 6 6.80 1.65 3.48
N VAL A 7 7.60 1.65 4.54
CA VAL A 7 7.39 0.81 5.72
C VAL A 7 6.78 1.64 6.86
N ILE A 8 5.64 1.20 7.38
CA ILE A 8 4.90 1.91 8.43
C ILE A 8 5.01 1.14 9.75
N VAL A 9 5.62 1.75 10.75
CA VAL A 9 5.83 1.16 12.09
C VAL A 9 4.84 1.73 13.13
N SER A 10 3.85 2.50 12.70
CA SER A 10 2.90 3.19 13.58
C SER A 10 2.06 2.20 14.40
N GLY A 11 1.78 2.53 15.66
CA GLY A 11 0.75 1.82 16.47
C GLY A 11 1.26 0.79 17.47
N PHE A 12 2.58 0.64 17.65
CA PHE A 12 3.11 -0.18 18.73
C PHE A 12 3.47 0.67 19.97
N PRO A 13 2.96 0.33 21.18
CA PRO A 13 3.34 1.00 22.43
C PRO A 13 4.81 0.78 22.79
N VAL A 14 5.43 -0.26 22.23
CA VAL A 14 6.87 -0.53 22.26
C VAL A 14 7.27 -0.65 20.80
N LYS A 15 8.17 0.19 20.27
CA LYS A 15 8.59 0.22 18.86
C LYS A 15 9.29 -1.08 18.39
N VAL A 16 8.61 -2.20 18.50
CA VAL A 16 9.12 -3.54 18.22
C VAL A 16 8.40 -4.04 16.99
N VAL A 17 9.15 -4.04 15.89
CA VAL A 17 8.73 -4.69 14.65
C VAL A 17 8.95 -6.20 14.81
N PRO A 18 7.96 -7.06 14.51
CA PRO A 18 8.14 -8.51 14.54
C PRO A 18 9.33 -8.96 13.69
N VAL A 19 10.08 -9.95 14.17
CA VAL A 19 11.23 -10.51 13.44
C VAL A 19 10.78 -11.11 12.10
N GLU A 20 9.56 -11.65 12.07
CA GLU A 20 8.92 -12.22 10.89
C GLU A 20 8.71 -11.18 9.79
N PHE A 21 8.40 -9.92 10.16
CA PHE A 21 8.32 -8.83 9.19
C PHE A 21 9.69 -8.59 8.55
N TRP A 22 10.75 -8.46 9.36
CA TRP A 22 12.09 -8.21 8.82
C TRP A 22 12.60 -9.36 7.96
N LYS A 23 12.33 -10.60 8.35
CA LYS A 23 12.63 -11.78 7.52
C LYS A 23 11.92 -11.72 6.16
N ALA A 24 10.63 -11.41 6.15
CA ALA A 24 9.87 -11.27 4.91
C ALA A 24 10.36 -10.10 4.05
N TYR A 25 10.68 -8.97 4.69
CA TYR A 25 11.22 -7.79 4.03
C TYR A 25 12.58 -8.05 3.39
N GLU A 26 13.52 -8.69 4.10
CA GLU A 26 14.84 -9.02 3.55
C GLU A 26 14.74 -9.96 2.34
N GLN A 27 13.83 -10.93 2.39
CA GLN A 27 13.57 -11.81 1.24
C GLN A 27 13.00 -11.03 0.05
N LEU A 28 12.01 -10.15 0.27
CA LEU A 28 11.46 -9.26 -0.76
C LEU A 28 12.54 -8.32 -1.32
N ALA A 29 13.39 -7.75 -0.47
CA ALA A 29 14.47 -6.85 -0.87
C ALA A 29 15.58 -7.58 -1.64
N SER A 30 15.92 -8.82 -1.27
CA SER A 30 16.83 -9.67 -2.05
C SER A 30 16.27 -9.87 -3.46
N ARG A 31 14.99 -10.23 -3.56
CA ARG A 31 14.34 -10.44 -4.84
C ARG A 31 14.32 -9.17 -5.67
N ILE A 32 13.89 -8.03 -5.11
CA ILE A 32 13.93 -6.73 -5.80
C ILE A 32 15.34 -6.41 -6.36
N ARG A 33 16.40 -6.70 -5.60
CA ARG A 33 17.79 -6.49 -6.03
C ARG A 33 18.25 -7.41 -7.16
N GLU A 34 17.70 -8.63 -7.23
CA GLU A 34 17.93 -9.55 -8.35
C GLU A 34 17.29 -9.06 -9.66
N GLY A 35 16.52 -7.97 -9.60
CA GLY A 35 16.00 -7.26 -10.77
C GLY A 35 14.78 -7.89 -11.47
N PRO A 36 13.85 -8.59 -10.79
CA PRO A 36 12.60 -8.99 -11.43
C PRO A 36 11.85 -7.74 -11.91
N CYS A 37 11.13 -7.88 -13.02
CA CYS A 37 10.19 -6.87 -13.53
C CYS A 37 10.80 -5.53 -13.99
N GLY A 38 12.07 -5.50 -14.41
CA GLY A 38 12.68 -4.28 -14.97
C GLY A 38 12.85 -3.14 -13.96
N LEU A 39 12.97 -3.50 -12.67
CA LEU A 39 13.38 -2.58 -11.62
C LEU A 39 14.82 -2.13 -11.84
N THR A 40 15.03 -0.82 -11.84
CA THR A 40 16.33 -0.18 -12.06
C THR A 40 16.88 0.45 -10.79
N TYR A 41 16.00 0.69 -9.82
CA TYR A 41 16.31 1.33 -8.55
C TYR A 41 15.22 1.01 -7.53
N TYR A 42 15.60 0.84 -6.26
CA TYR A 42 14.64 0.84 -5.17
C TYR A 42 15.20 1.57 -3.95
N GLU A 43 14.31 2.14 -3.14
CA GLU A 43 14.63 2.76 -1.86
C GLU A 43 13.59 2.36 -0.81
N MET A 44 14.00 2.26 0.46
CA MET A 44 13.10 2.08 1.58
C MET A 44 12.90 3.39 2.35
N LYS A 45 11.64 3.75 2.59
CA LYS A 45 11.27 4.85 3.50
C LYS A 45 10.50 4.32 4.69
N LEU A 46 11.12 4.39 5.87
CA LEU A 46 10.47 4.11 7.14
C LEU A 46 9.70 5.35 7.63
N SER A 47 8.49 5.15 8.15
CA SER A 47 7.79 6.15 8.95
C SER A 47 7.26 5.56 10.25
N GLU A 48 7.58 6.24 11.36
CA GLU A 48 7.15 5.90 12.71
C GLU A 48 6.01 6.82 13.21
N SER A 49 5.50 7.71 12.35
CA SER A 49 4.50 8.69 12.74
C SER A 49 3.17 8.05 13.10
N PHE A 50 2.43 8.68 14.02
CA PHE A 50 1.08 8.29 14.40
C PHE A 50 0.18 9.53 14.35
N PRO A 51 -1.09 9.44 13.90
CA PRO A 51 -1.78 8.24 13.41
C PRO A 51 -1.23 7.69 12.07
N THR A 52 -1.62 6.46 11.71
CA THR A 52 -1.08 5.71 10.55
C THR A 52 -1.25 6.43 9.21
N ASP A 53 -2.32 7.20 9.06
CA ASP A 53 -2.57 8.10 7.93
C ASP A 53 -1.50 9.21 7.82
N VAL A 54 -1.02 9.77 8.93
CA VAL A 54 0.10 10.72 8.94
C VAL A 54 1.38 10.06 8.43
N ALA A 55 1.68 8.83 8.86
CA ALA A 55 2.84 8.07 8.37
C ALA A 55 2.76 7.81 6.86
N ARG A 56 1.59 7.40 6.37
CA ARG A 56 1.33 7.21 4.94
C ARG A 56 1.53 8.50 4.16
N ASN A 57 0.95 9.61 4.62
CA ASN A 57 1.08 10.91 3.98
C ASN A 57 2.54 11.39 3.88
N GLN A 58 3.37 11.11 4.90
CA GLN A 58 4.80 11.42 4.85
C GLN A 58 5.54 10.60 3.78
N ILE A 59 5.24 9.30 3.66
CA ILE A 59 5.83 8.44 2.63
C ILE A 59 5.39 8.89 1.24
N VAL A 60 4.12 9.24 1.04
CA VAL A 60 3.62 9.75 -0.25
C VAL A 60 4.30 11.07 -0.60
N ARG A 61 4.39 12.03 0.33
CA ARG A 61 5.10 13.30 0.09
C ARG A 61 6.57 13.06 -0.29
N TYR A 62 7.23 12.11 0.38
CA TYR A 62 8.58 11.71 0.02
C TYR A 62 8.67 11.18 -1.41
N MET A 63 7.77 10.25 -1.78
CA MET A 63 7.67 9.72 -3.14
C MET A 63 7.50 10.85 -4.16
N LEU A 64 6.53 11.75 -3.94
CA LEU A 64 6.19 12.83 -4.87
C LEU A 64 7.31 13.89 -4.99
N SER A 65 8.16 14.03 -3.99
CA SER A 65 9.35 14.90 -4.05
C SER A 65 10.53 14.29 -4.81
N LYS A 66 10.37 13.06 -5.31
CA LYS A 66 11.40 12.26 -5.97
C LYS A 66 10.84 11.70 -7.27
N ASP A 67 11.71 11.13 -8.09
CA ASP A 67 11.34 10.53 -9.37
C ASP A 67 11.11 9.02 -9.18
N PHE A 68 10.12 8.63 -8.38
CA PHE A 68 9.71 7.23 -8.23
C PHE A 68 8.54 6.90 -9.15
N ASP A 69 8.59 5.71 -9.76
CA ASP A 69 7.57 5.18 -10.66
C ASP A 69 6.46 4.43 -9.92
N ALA A 70 6.75 3.93 -8.72
CA ALA A 70 5.81 3.15 -7.92
C ALA A 70 6.11 3.26 -6.42
N LEU A 71 5.08 3.02 -5.60
CA LEU A 71 5.15 2.94 -4.16
C LEU A 71 4.48 1.65 -3.67
N LEU A 72 5.24 0.82 -2.95
CA LEU A 72 4.74 -0.32 -2.21
C LEU A 72 4.67 0.03 -0.71
N PHE A 73 3.47 0.15 -0.17
CA PHE A 73 3.25 0.23 1.27
C PHE A 73 3.31 -1.14 1.92
N LEU A 74 3.99 -1.20 3.07
CA LEU A 74 4.05 -2.36 3.96
C LEU A 74 3.80 -1.88 5.40
N ASP A 75 2.70 -2.33 6.01
CA ASP A 75 2.51 -2.15 7.45
C ASP A 75 3.42 -3.16 8.19
N ALA A 76 4.23 -2.68 9.13
CA ALA A 76 5.23 -3.49 9.86
C ALA A 76 4.62 -4.57 10.76
N ASP A 77 3.30 -4.55 10.89
CA ASP A 77 2.52 -5.43 11.72
C ASP A 77 1.89 -6.59 10.91
N HIS A 78 2.21 -6.70 9.62
CA HIS A 78 1.83 -7.81 8.74
C HIS A 78 3.05 -8.66 8.34
N VAL A 79 2.79 -9.91 7.95
CA VAL A 79 3.77 -10.76 7.26
C VAL A 79 3.25 -10.95 5.83
N PHE A 80 4.15 -10.93 4.86
CA PHE A 80 3.83 -11.03 3.45
C PHE A 80 4.70 -12.07 2.75
N ASP A 81 4.24 -12.50 1.58
CA ASP A 81 4.99 -13.37 0.68
C ASP A 81 6.16 -12.59 0.05
N PRO A 82 7.39 -13.16 -0.04
CA PRO A 82 8.52 -12.48 -0.69
C PRO A 82 8.29 -12.09 -2.15
N THR A 83 7.38 -12.79 -2.85
CA THR A 83 7.00 -12.52 -4.24
C THR A 83 5.86 -11.49 -4.35
N LEU A 84 5.49 -10.84 -3.24
CA LEU A 84 4.36 -9.91 -3.16
C LEU A 84 4.45 -8.82 -4.23
N PHE A 85 5.61 -8.21 -4.42
CA PHE A 85 5.78 -7.12 -5.36
C PHE A 85 5.50 -7.57 -6.79
N GLU A 86 6.13 -8.66 -7.25
CA GLU A 86 5.96 -9.20 -8.59
C GLU A 86 4.51 -9.57 -8.85
N ARG A 87 3.87 -10.26 -7.90
CA ARG A 87 2.46 -10.67 -8.01
C ARG A 87 1.50 -9.49 -8.11
N LEU A 88 1.76 -8.40 -7.39
CA LEU A 88 0.95 -7.18 -7.50
C LEU A 88 1.22 -6.45 -8.83
N ALA A 89 2.48 -6.36 -9.23
CA ALA A 89 2.90 -5.68 -10.46
C ALA A 89 2.39 -6.38 -11.73
N GLU A 90 2.36 -7.72 -11.75
CA GLU A 90 1.85 -8.55 -12.85
C GLU A 90 0.41 -8.23 -13.25
N HIS A 91 -0.40 -7.67 -12.35
CA HIS A 91 -1.77 -7.27 -12.64
C HIS A 91 -1.88 -5.96 -13.44
N GLY A 92 -0.81 -5.16 -13.52
CA GLY A 92 -0.78 -3.91 -14.30
C GLY A 92 -1.85 -2.89 -13.88
N LYS A 93 -2.24 -2.88 -12.59
CA LYS A 93 -3.24 -1.96 -12.05
C LYS A 93 -2.58 -0.74 -11.40
N PRO A 94 -3.16 0.48 -11.55
CA PRO A 94 -2.59 1.67 -10.93
C PRO A 94 -2.59 1.62 -9.40
N VAL A 95 -3.59 0.97 -8.81
CA VAL A 95 -3.71 0.76 -7.37
C VAL A 95 -4.16 -0.67 -7.14
N ILE A 96 -3.38 -1.43 -6.37
CA ILE A 96 -3.70 -2.83 -6.04
C ILE A 96 -3.22 -3.18 -4.64
N THR A 97 -4.12 -3.73 -3.82
CA THR A 97 -3.79 -4.22 -2.47
C THR A 97 -3.81 -5.74 -2.44
N ALA A 98 -2.89 -6.33 -1.68
CA ALA A 98 -3.01 -7.73 -1.31
C ALA A 98 -4.21 -7.93 -0.37
N ARG A 99 -4.77 -9.13 -0.40
CA ARG A 99 -5.82 -9.54 0.52
C ARG A 99 -5.19 -10.00 1.83
N TYR A 100 -5.53 -9.31 2.92
CA TYR A 100 -5.18 -9.70 4.28
C TYR A 100 -6.39 -9.59 5.20
N HIS A 101 -6.34 -10.26 6.35
CA HIS A 101 -7.45 -10.33 7.30
C HIS A 101 -7.20 -9.40 8.49
N VAL A 102 -8.27 -8.91 9.10
CA VAL A 102 -8.18 -8.20 10.38
C VAL A 102 -7.58 -9.10 11.46
N LYS A 103 -6.84 -8.51 12.40
CA LYS A 103 -6.10 -9.25 13.44
C LYS A 103 -6.95 -9.72 14.61
N ARG A 104 -8.16 -9.16 14.78
CA ARG A 104 -9.05 -9.43 15.90
C ARG A 104 -10.36 -10.03 15.36
N PRO A 105 -10.96 -11.01 16.06
CA PRO A 105 -12.28 -11.52 15.71
C PRO A 105 -13.34 -10.41 15.63
N PRO A 106 -14.34 -10.53 14.74
CA PRO A 106 -14.50 -11.60 13.74
C PRO A 106 -13.48 -11.45 12.59
N PHE A 107 -12.76 -12.53 12.26
CA PHE A 107 -11.76 -12.50 11.20
C PHE A 107 -12.42 -12.39 9.82
N HIS A 108 -12.09 -11.34 9.08
CA HIS A 108 -12.57 -11.09 7.73
C HIS A 108 -11.51 -10.36 6.91
N ALA A 109 -11.58 -10.50 5.58
CA ALA A 109 -10.69 -9.79 4.69
C ALA A 109 -10.93 -8.27 4.80
N ASN A 110 -9.85 -7.50 4.85
CA ASN A 110 -9.90 -6.04 4.87
C ASN A 110 -10.12 -5.47 3.45
N ALA A 111 -11.19 -5.94 2.81
CA ALA A 111 -11.58 -5.64 1.44
C ALA A 111 -13.11 -5.52 1.42
N TYR A 112 -13.61 -4.42 0.89
CA TYR A 112 -15.01 -4.07 1.01
C TYR A 112 -15.60 -3.60 -0.32
N ILE A 113 -16.83 -4.03 -0.56
CA ILE A 113 -17.69 -3.56 -1.65
C ILE A 113 -18.86 -2.77 -1.07
N ARG A 114 -19.28 -1.73 -1.78
CA ARG A 114 -20.48 -0.98 -1.46
C ARG A 114 -21.68 -1.89 -1.70
N HIS A 115 -22.54 -2.01 -0.71
CA HIS A 115 -23.76 -2.79 -0.88
C HIS A 115 -24.74 -1.97 -1.75
N PRO A 116 -25.26 -2.50 -2.88
CA PRO A 116 -26.06 -1.71 -3.83
C PRO A 116 -27.28 -1.04 -3.21
N LEU A 117 -27.88 -1.71 -2.21
CA LEU A 117 -29.08 -1.24 -1.52
C LEU A 117 -28.80 -0.52 -0.19
N ALA A 118 -27.53 -0.36 0.20
CA ALA A 118 -27.22 0.25 1.50
C ALA A 118 -27.03 1.77 1.39
N PRO A 119 -27.31 2.52 2.48
CA PRO A 119 -27.01 3.94 2.55
C PRO A 119 -25.55 4.27 2.18
N VAL A 120 -25.31 5.50 1.73
CA VAL A 120 -23.96 6.00 1.47
C VAL A 120 -23.07 5.76 2.70
N GLY A 121 -21.87 5.24 2.46
CA GLY A 121 -20.91 4.93 3.53
C GLY A 121 -21.03 3.53 4.14
N ARG A 122 -22.00 2.70 3.72
CA ARG A 122 -22.11 1.30 4.15
C ARG A 122 -21.43 0.35 3.16
N TYR A 123 -20.56 -0.50 3.70
CA TYR A 123 -19.80 -1.47 2.92
C TYR A 123 -19.96 -2.88 3.51
N LYS A 124 -19.84 -3.88 2.64
CA LYS A 124 -19.81 -5.31 2.99
C LYS A 124 -18.42 -5.86 2.73
N THR A 125 -17.93 -6.67 3.65
CA THR A 125 -16.67 -7.41 3.51
C THR A 125 -16.78 -8.44 2.40
N VAL A 126 -15.73 -8.53 1.56
CA VAL A 126 -15.65 -9.56 0.52
C VAL A 126 -15.13 -10.85 1.15
N HIS A 127 -15.97 -11.88 1.20
CA HIS A 127 -15.62 -13.16 1.82
C HIS A 127 -15.13 -14.23 0.83
N TYR A 128 -15.39 -14.07 -0.46
CA TYR A 128 -15.16 -15.10 -1.48
C TYR A 128 -14.49 -14.51 -2.72
N GLY A 129 -13.63 -15.31 -3.34
CA GLY A 129 -12.91 -14.94 -4.56
C GLY A 129 -11.50 -15.52 -4.62
N ARG A 130 -11.10 -15.98 -5.80
CA ARG A 130 -9.71 -16.25 -6.18
C ARG A 130 -9.29 -15.22 -7.22
N GLY A 131 -8.01 -14.87 -7.25
CA GLY A 131 -7.47 -13.89 -8.19
C GLY A 131 -7.67 -12.43 -7.77
N CYS A 132 -7.59 -11.54 -8.76
CA CYS A 132 -7.73 -10.09 -8.61
C CYS A 132 -9.16 -9.66 -8.96
N PHE A 133 -9.76 -8.81 -8.13
CA PHE A 133 -11.11 -8.28 -8.31
C PHE A 133 -11.19 -6.85 -7.77
N GLU A 134 -12.19 -6.10 -8.24
CA GLU A 134 -12.41 -4.71 -7.84
C GLU A 134 -13.06 -4.62 -6.46
N ILE A 135 -12.65 -3.61 -5.70
CA ILE A 135 -13.18 -3.29 -4.36
C ILE A 135 -13.41 -1.79 -4.27
N ASP A 136 -14.41 -1.38 -3.48
CA ASP A 136 -14.68 0.04 -3.24
C ASP A 136 -13.80 0.62 -2.13
N ARG A 137 -13.39 -0.23 -1.18
CA ARG A 137 -12.46 0.13 -0.10
C ARG A 137 -11.57 -1.06 0.25
N GLY A 138 -10.31 -0.77 0.57
CA GLY A 138 -9.35 -1.73 1.12
C GLY A 138 -8.45 -1.04 2.12
N GLY A 139 -7.70 -1.83 2.89
CA GLY A 139 -6.61 -1.27 3.67
C GLY A 139 -5.30 -1.17 2.87
N ALA A 140 -4.26 -0.63 3.50
CA ALA A 140 -2.96 -0.38 2.88
C ALA A 140 -1.80 -1.14 3.57
N GLY A 141 -2.09 -2.31 4.14
CA GLY A 141 -1.09 -3.16 4.81
C GLY A 141 -0.08 -3.79 3.84
N ALA A 142 -0.49 -3.97 2.59
CA ALA A 142 0.35 -4.39 1.47
C ALA A 142 -0.29 -3.83 0.19
N LEU A 143 0.02 -2.58 -0.14
CA LEU A 143 -0.62 -1.81 -1.22
C LEU A 143 0.43 -1.29 -2.20
N LEU A 144 0.28 -1.63 -3.48
CA LEU A 144 1.08 -1.09 -4.57
C LEU A 144 0.30 0.02 -5.29
N ILE A 145 0.95 1.16 -5.44
CA ILE A 145 0.51 2.29 -6.27
C ILE A 145 1.54 2.46 -7.38
N SER A 146 1.10 2.37 -8.64
CA SER A 146 1.96 2.57 -9.82
C SER A 146 1.58 3.86 -10.54
N ALA A 147 2.57 4.75 -10.73
CA ALA A 147 2.42 5.95 -11.57
C ALA A 147 2.54 5.62 -13.07
N CYS A 148 3.09 4.46 -13.43
CA CYS A 148 3.41 4.11 -14.82
C CYS A 148 2.31 3.34 -15.57
N CYS A 149 1.12 3.18 -15.02
CA CYS A 149 0.00 2.56 -15.74
C CYS A 149 -0.59 3.54 -16.76
N GLY A 150 0.09 3.74 -17.90
CA GLY A 150 -0.47 4.11 -19.22
C GLY A 150 -1.32 5.38 -19.37
N GLY A 151 -1.63 6.10 -18.30
CA GLY A 151 -2.36 7.36 -18.30
C GLY A 151 -1.47 8.45 -17.73
N ASP A 152 -1.51 9.63 -18.33
CA ASP A 152 -0.73 10.79 -17.90
C ASP A 152 -1.21 11.30 -16.53
N TRP A 153 -0.51 10.93 -15.45
CA TRP A 153 -0.83 11.37 -14.08
C TRP A 153 -0.40 12.81 -13.79
N ARG A 154 0.35 13.47 -14.69
CA ARG A 154 0.87 14.83 -14.50
C ARG A 154 -0.22 15.92 -14.54
N GLY A 155 -1.48 15.54 -14.79
CA GLY A 155 -2.65 16.42 -14.76
C GLY A 155 -3.39 16.50 -13.42
N LEU A 156 -2.99 15.75 -12.39
CA LEU A 156 -3.56 15.93 -11.04
C LEU A 156 -2.91 17.15 -10.37
N VAL A 157 -3.54 18.30 -10.61
CA VAL A 157 -3.29 19.57 -9.91
C VAL A 157 -3.23 19.30 -8.40
N PRO A 158 -2.23 19.83 -7.67
CA PRO A 158 -2.28 19.79 -6.21
C PRO A 158 -3.60 20.41 -5.79
N LEU A 159 -4.36 19.74 -4.90
CA LEU A 159 -5.46 20.38 -4.18
C LEU A 159 -4.87 21.66 -3.58
N SER A 160 -5.19 22.80 -4.19
CA SER A 160 -4.86 24.09 -3.63
C SER A 160 -5.46 24.08 -2.24
N THR A 161 -4.62 24.37 -1.25
CA THR A 161 -5.08 24.81 0.06
C THR A 161 -5.88 26.09 -0.17
N GLU A 162 -7.17 25.95 -0.46
CA GLU A 162 -8.11 27.05 -0.32
C GLU A 162 -8.07 27.44 1.15
N SER A 163 -7.36 28.54 1.38
CA SER A 163 -7.45 29.34 2.58
C SER A 163 -8.87 29.91 2.64
N GLU A 164 -9.39 29.93 3.85
CA GLU A 164 -10.72 30.41 4.25
C GLU A 164 -11.12 31.74 3.61
N PRO A 165 -12.43 32.00 3.41
CA PRO A 165 -12.94 33.35 3.42
C PRO A 165 -13.40 33.72 4.84
N GLY A 166 -12.73 34.74 5.40
CA GLY A 166 -13.30 35.88 6.15
C GLY A 166 -14.17 35.62 7.37
#